data_AF-A0A7V2EFG4-F1
#
_entry.id   AF-A0A7V2EFG4-F1
#
_cell.length_a   1.000
_cell.length_b   1.000
_cell.length_c   1.000
_cell.angle_alpha   90.00
_cell.angle_beta   90.00
_cell.angle_gamma   90.00
#
_symmetry.space_group_name_H-M   'P 1'
#
loop_
_entity.id
_entity.type
_entity.pdbx_description
1 polymer ?
#
loop_
_entity_poly.entity_id
_entity_poly.type
_entity_poly.pdbx_seq_one_letter_code
_entity_poly.pdbx_strand_id
1 'polypeptide(L)'
;MPANHVVYSIVEDPKDPNLLFAGTEFGVFFSANAGQNWVKLTGGIPTIAVRDIAIQERENDLVLATFGRGFYVLDDYTPLRGLTREKLEKPALLFPVKPAWAYIERTPLGSRGKGSQGDSFFTAPNPPFGATFTYFLKEELLTLKEQRHKAEKEAEKQGKTPPYPTPEQLRAEAQEEPPTIILTVSDPDGNVIRRLEGSKEKGMHRVTWDLRFPPAHPIRGERPQDEPAPWEPRELGPLVAPGTYQVSLSQRVRGVETLLAGPVSFEVIPLGQATLEAKDKQAELAFHRKVQRLQRAVLAASEVVRDTGERIKRLKVAIERTPAAKPEWGTRLRQLEAELLRLDMELFGDREMARRNEPTLPGIRDRVVRIVSSLYTATAPATGTQKQGYEIAANQFEKFLSGLRQLVTTDLPALESELEKAGAPHTPGRFPEWHKE
;
A
#
# COMPACT_ATOMS: atom_id res chain seq x y z
N MET A 1 -19.70 5.99 34.47
CA MET A 1 -18.29 6.26 34.80
C MET A 1 -17.96 5.52 36.09
N PRO A 2 -16.71 5.06 36.32
CA PRO A 2 -16.37 4.46 37.61
C PRO A 2 -16.65 5.41 38.77
N ALA A 3 -17.09 4.86 39.91
CA ALA A 3 -17.35 5.67 41.11
C ALA A 3 -16.07 6.37 41.58
N ASN A 4 -16.22 7.55 42.19
CA ASN A 4 -15.14 8.33 42.82
C ASN A 4 -14.06 8.90 41.88
N HIS A 5 -14.36 9.06 40.59
CA HIS A 5 -13.49 9.81 39.67
C HIS A 5 -13.79 11.31 39.75
N VAL A 6 -12.75 12.12 39.95
CA VAL A 6 -12.85 13.57 39.81
C VAL A 6 -12.95 13.92 38.32
N VAL A 7 -13.98 14.67 37.96
CA VAL A 7 -14.20 15.23 36.61
C VAL A 7 -13.76 16.67 36.63
N TYR A 8 -12.82 17.04 35.76
CA TYR A 8 -12.32 18.41 35.66
C TYR A 8 -13.04 19.21 34.59
N SER A 9 -13.39 18.56 33.48
CA SER A 9 -14.03 19.20 32.33
C SER A 9 -15.03 18.24 31.68
N ILE A 10 -16.15 18.78 31.22
CA ILE A 10 -17.16 18.07 30.44
C ILE A 10 -17.56 18.96 29.27
N VAL A 11 -17.61 18.37 28.08
CA VAL A 11 -18.05 19.06 26.86
C VAL A 11 -19.05 18.20 26.12
N GLU A 12 -20.05 18.85 25.52
CA GLU A 12 -21.06 18.25 24.68
C GLU A 12 -20.69 18.45 23.21
N ASP A 13 -20.95 17.45 22.37
CA ASP A 13 -20.79 17.61 20.93
C ASP A 13 -21.80 18.63 20.37
N PRO A 14 -21.37 19.63 19.58
CA PRO A 14 -22.27 20.65 19.05
C PRO A 14 -23.30 20.14 18.02
N LYS A 15 -23.21 18.88 17.56
CA LYS A 15 -24.09 18.30 16.53
C LYS A 15 -24.95 17.12 17.04
N ASP A 16 -24.50 16.40 18.06
CA ASP A 16 -25.20 15.28 18.68
C ASP A 16 -25.25 15.48 20.21
N PRO A 17 -26.40 15.92 20.77
CA PRO A 17 -26.52 16.20 22.20
C PRO A 17 -26.38 14.95 23.09
N ASN A 18 -26.40 13.75 22.50
CA ASN A 18 -26.16 12.51 23.26
C ASN A 18 -24.67 12.21 23.42
N LEU A 19 -23.80 12.85 22.64
CA LEU A 19 -22.37 12.63 22.66
C LEU A 19 -21.69 13.60 23.62
N LEU A 20 -21.22 13.09 24.76
CA LEU A 20 -20.51 13.85 25.78
C LEU A 20 -19.09 13.34 25.93
N PHE A 21 -18.15 14.23 26.25
CA PHE A 21 -16.77 13.91 26.60
C PHE A 21 -16.47 14.45 28.00
N ALA A 22 -15.79 13.64 28.82
CA ALA A 22 -15.41 14.01 30.18
C ALA A 22 -13.91 13.77 30.42
N GLY A 23 -13.22 14.83 30.86
CA GLY A 23 -11.83 14.81 31.29
C GLY A 23 -11.77 14.53 32.78
N THR A 24 -11.05 13.48 33.16
CA THR A 24 -10.99 13.00 34.55
C THR A 24 -9.55 12.88 35.04
N GLU A 25 -9.36 12.59 36.32
CA GLU A 25 -8.04 12.27 36.91
C GLU A 25 -7.33 11.09 36.23
N PHE A 26 -8.09 10.15 35.64
CA PHE A 26 -7.55 8.88 35.12
C PHE A 26 -7.78 8.69 33.61
N GLY A 27 -7.93 9.80 32.88
CA GLY A 27 -8.05 9.83 31.43
C GLY A 27 -9.36 10.49 30.96
N VAL A 28 -9.66 10.29 29.68
CA VAL A 28 -10.86 10.82 29.03
C VAL A 28 -11.88 9.70 28.80
N PHE A 29 -13.15 10.05 29.00
CA PHE A 29 -14.29 9.17 28.76
C PHE A 29 -15.23 9.84 27.78
N PHE A 30 -15.97 9.04 27.02
CA PHE A 30 -17.10 9.52 26.23
C PHE A 30 -18.38 8.78 26.62
N SER A 31 -19.51 9.44 26.41
CA SER A 31 -20.84 8.86 26.48
C SER A 31 -21.54 9.11 25.15
N ALA A 32 -22.15 8.08 24.58
CA ALA A 32 -22.97 8.21 23.36
C ALA A 32 -24.49 8.18 23.68
N ASN A 33 -24.86 8.33 24.95
CA ASN A 33 -26.24 8.27 25.43
C ASN A 33 -26.50 9.25 26.58
N ALA A 34 -26.05 10.49 26.39
CA ALA A 34 -26.31 11.63 27.28
C ALA A 34 -25.88 11.37 28.75
N GLY A 35 -24.76 10.68 28.95
CA GLY A 35 -24.15 10.48 30.26
C GLY A 35 -24.64 9.26 31.03
N GLN A 36 -25.59 8.47 30.50
CA GLN A 36 -26.08 7.26 31.16
C GLN A 36 -24.99 6.18 31.26
N ASN A 37 -24.21 5.99 30.18
CA ASN A 37 -23.08 5.07 30.12
C ASN A 37 -21.83 5.80 29.66
N TRP A 38 -20.68 5.45 30.23
CA TRP A 38 -19.39 6.08 29.92
C TRP A 38 -18.37 5.02 29.55
N VAL A 39 -17.64 5.26 28.45
CA VAL A 39 -16.59 4.39 27.93
C VAL A 39 -15.27 5.16 27.95
N LYS A 40 -14.21 4.55 28.49
CA LYS A 40 -12.87 5.15 28.50
C LYS A 40 -12.27 5.09 27.10
N LEU A 41 -11.67 6.18 26.62
CA LEU A 41 -10.87 6.13 25.40
C LEU A 41 -9.45 5.66 25.75
N THR A 42 -8.99 4.58 25.12
CA THR A 42 -7.70 3.93 25.42
C THR A 42 -6.70 3.96 24.25
N GLY A 43 -6.98 4.75 23.20
CA GLY A 43 -6.20 4.81 21.95
C GLY A 43 -4.94 5.69 22.03
N GLY A 44 -3.99 5.35 22.91
CA GLY A 44 -2.68 6.00 22.97
C GLY A 44 -2.51 7.09 24.04
N ILE A 45 -3.53 7.31 24.87
CA ILE A 45 -3.45 8.23 26.01
C ILE A 45 -3.10 7.40 27.27
N PRO A 46 -1.99 7.69 27.98
CA PRO A 46 -1.68 7.02 29.24
C PRO A 46 -2.72 7.35 30.32
N THR A 47 -2.73 6.62 31.43
CA THR A 47 -3.54 6.99 32.59
C THR A 47 -3.00 8.31 33.19
N ILE A 48 -3.67 9.42 32.88
CA ILE A 48 -3.28 10.78 33.27
C ILE A 48 -4.49 11.70 33.44
N ALA A 49 -4.35 12.72 34.28
CA ALA A 49 -5.36 13.74 34.44
C ALA A 49 -5.54 14.58 33.16
N VAL A 50 -6.77 14.64 32.68
CA VAL A 50 -7.21 15.53 31.60
C VAL A 50 -7.94 16.70 32.25
N ARG A 51 -7.30 17.88 32.23
CA ARG A 51 -7.78 19.08 32.95
C ARG A 51 -8.74 19.92 32.15
N ASP A 52 -8.63 19.89 30.82
CA ASP A 52 -9.53 20.62 29.94
C ASP A 52 -9.72 19.89 28.61
N ILE A 53 -10.83 20.18 27.95
CA ILE A 53 -11.23 19.60 26.67
C ILE A 53 -11.77 20.72 25.79
N ALA A 54 -11.31 20.77 24.53
CA ALA A 54 -11.85 21.65 23.51
C ALA A 54 -12.26 20.86 22.28
N ILE A 55 -13.35 21.26 21.64
CA ILE A 55 -13.81 20.72 20.36
C ILE A 55 -13.42 21.67 19.23
N GLN A 56 -12.72 21.16 18.23
CA GLN A 56 -12.55 21.86 16.96
C GLN A 56 -13.70 21.44 16.03
N GLU A 57 -14.69 22.30 15.83
CA GLU A 57 -15.94 21.95 15.13
C GLU A 57 -15.82 21.71 13.62
N ARG A 58 -14.91 22.42 12.95
CA ARG A 58 -14.66 22.31 11.50
C ARG A 58 -14.10 20.94 11.15
N GLU A 59 -13.13 20.48 11.91
CA GLU A 59 -12.46 19.20 11.70
C GLU A 59 -13.17 18.04 12.42
N ASN A 60 -13.96 18.36 13.45
CA ASN A 60 -14.51 17.43 14.44
C ASN A 60 -13.39 16.74 15.23
N ASP A 61 -12.42 17.51 15.70
CA ASP A 61 -11.31 17.00 16.50
C ASP A 61 -11.54 17.28 17.98
N LEU A 62 -11.14 16.34 18.83
CA LEU A 62 -11.20 16.48 20.29
C LEU A 62 -9.80 16.76 20.81
N VAL A 63 -9.59 17.97 21.34
CA VAL A 63 -8.31 18.41 21.89
C VAL A 63 -8.35 18.26 23.41
N LEU A 64 -7.36 17.56 23.97
CA LEU A 64 -7.27 17.24 25.39
C LEU A 64 -6.04 17.91 26.00
N ALA A 65 -6.25 18.74 27.03
CA ALA A 65 -5.17 19.32 27.82
C ALA A 65 -4.85 18.41 29.01
N THR A 66 -3.66 17.80 29.01
CA THR A 66 -3.24 16.86 30.08
C THR A 66 -2.35 17.52 31.12
N PHE A 67 -2.33 16.96 32.33
CA PHE A 67 -1.43 17.41 33.39
C PHE A 67 0.02 16.93 33.13
N GLY A 68 0.85 17.80 32.57
CA GLY A 68 2.30 17.58 32.45
C GLY A 68 2.75 16.72 31.25
N ARG A 69 1.85 16.38 30.30
CA ARG A 69 2.20 15.66 29.06
C ARG A 69 1.67 16.33 27.77
N GLY A 70 1.35 17.62 27.84
CA GLY A 70 0.96 18.42 26.68
C GLY A 70 -0.46 18.13 26.19
N PHE A 71 -0.67 18.34 24.89
CA PHE A 71 -1.96 18.17 24.22
C PHE A 71 -2.04 16.82 23.49
N TYR A 72 -3.20 16.18 23.56
CA TYR A 72 -3.56 15.05 22.72
C TYR A 72 -4.72 15.45 21.82
N VAL A 73 -4.68 15.04 20.56
CA VAL A 73 -5.75 15.30 19.60
C VAL A 73 -6.29 13.96 19.12
N LEU A 74 -7.59 13.75 19.30
CA LEU A 74 -8.32 12.70 18.59
C LEU A 74 -8.89 13.31 17.32
N ASP A 75 -8.21 13.06 16.20
CA ASP A 75 -8.67 13.50 14.89
C ASP A 75 -10.02 12.86 14.57
N ASP A 76 -10.97 13.63 14.06
CA ASP A 76 -12.28 13.17 13.57
C ASP A 76 -13.01 12.20 14.52
N TYR A 77 -13.62 12.71 15.59
CA TYR A 77 -14.43 11.90 16.50
C TYR A 77 -15.83 11.56 15.94
N THR A 78 -16.17 11.96 14.70
CA THR A 78 -17.50 11.72 14.14
C THR A 78 -17.98 10.26 14.14
N PRO A 79 -17.13 9.22 14.09
CA PRO A 79 -17.57 7.83 14.27
C PRO A 79 -18.27 7.54 15.60
N LEU A 80 -18.07 8.39 16.62
CA LEU A 80 -18.72 8.26 17.92
C LEU A 80 -20.15 8.83 17.94
N ARG A 81 -20.53 9.68 16.98
CA ARG A 81 -21.88 10.26 16.87
C ARG A 81 -22.90 9.18 16.51
N GLY A 82 -24.02 9.15 17.22
CA GLY A 82 -25.08 8.16 17.02
C GLY A 82 -24.63 6.70 17.17
N LEU A 83 -23.56 6.44 17.92
CA LEU A 83 -23.09 5.09 18.24
C LEU A 83 -24.04 4.46 19.26
N THR A 84 -24.76 3.42 18.86
CA THR A 84 -25.70 2.71 19.73
C THR A 84 -25.21 1.29 20.01
N ARG A 85 -25.67 0.71 21.13
CA ARG A 85 -25.39 -0.70 21.45
C ARG A 85 -25.85 -1.64 20.35
N GLU A 86 -27.01 -1.38 19.76
CA GLU A 86 -27.55 -2.15 18.63
C GLU A 86 -26.59 -2.16 17.42
N LYS A 87 -26.00 -1.00 17.07
CA LYS A 87 -25.01 -0.94 15.99
C LYS A 87 -23.77 -1.78 16.31
N LEU A 88 -23.31 -1.76 17.57
CA LEU A 88 -22.13 -2.52 18.02
C LEU A 88 -22.38 -4.04 18.09
N GLU A 89 -23.62 -4.51 18.02
CA GLU A 89 -23.93 -5.93 17.93
C GLU A 89 -23.73 -6.52 16.52
N LYS A 90 -23.62 -5.66 15.49
CA LYS A 90 -23.31 -6.08 14.11
C LYS A 90 -21.88 -6.63 14.04
N PRO A 91 -21.60 -7.61 13.15
CA PRO A 91 -20.25 -8.18 13.02
C PRO A 91 -19.18 -7.12 12.75
N ALA A 92 -19.51 -6.16 11.88
CA ALA A 92 -18.68 -5.00 11.60
C ALA A 92 -19.51 -3.76 11.29
N LEU A 93 -18.89 -2.60 11.41
CA LEU A 93 -19.42 -1.32 10.94
C LEU A 93 -18.36 -0.60 10.12
N LEU A 94 -18.78 0.05 9.04
CA LEU A 94 -17.97 1.02 8.31
C LEU A 94 -18.62 2.40 8.50
N PHE A 95 -17.87 3.34 9.07
CA PHE A 95 -18.40 4.65 9.43
C PHE A 95 -18.38 5.60 8.23
N PRO A 96 -19.18 6.69 8.26
CA PRO A 96 -19.07 7.77 7.30
C PRO A 96 -17.63 8.28 7.21
N VAL A 97 -17.19 8.61 6.00
CA VAL A 97 -15.84 9.07 5.72
C VAL A 97 -15.87 10.57 5.48
N LYS A 98 -15.06 11.32 6.23
CA LYS A 98 -14.89 12.76 6.05
C LYS A 98 -14.33 13.06 4.64
N PRO A 99 -14.73 14.17 4.00
CA PRO A 99 -14.10 14.60 2.76
C PRO A 99 -12.58 14.71 2.91
N ALA A 100 -11.85 14.12 1.97
CA ALA A 100 -10.40 14.03 2.00
C ALA A 100 -9.78 15.16 1.17
N TRP A 101 -8.79 15.84 1.74
CA TRP A 101 -8.07 16.91 1.05
C TRP A 101 -6.97 16.34 0.15
N ALA A 102 -7.06 16.60 -1.16
CA ALA A 102 -6.02 16.29 -2.12
C ALA A 102 -5.00 17.44 -2.19
N TYR A 103 -3.78 17.17 -1.76
CA TYR A 103 -2.67 18.12 -1.82
C TYR A 103 -1.33 17.39 -1.90
N ILE A 104 -0.26 18.15 -2.17
CA ILE A 104 1.10 17.64 -2.12
C ILE A 104 1.68 17.97 -0.75
N GLU A 105 2.01 16.94 0.03
CA GLU A 105 2.67 17.14 1.32
C GLU A 105 4.00 17.87 1.12
N ARG A 106 4.22 18.91 1.93
CA ARG A 106 5.48 19.64 1.93
C ARG A 106 6.60 18.70 2.40
N THR A 107 7.63 18.54 1.58
CA THR A 107 8.88 17.90 2.00
C THR A 107 9.92 19.00 2.27
N PRO A 108 10.33 19.24 3.53
CA PRO A 108 11.33 20.24 3.84
C PRO A 108 12.71 19.84 3.30
N LEU A 109 13.62 20.82 3.19
CA LEU A 109 14.99 20.56 2.76
C LEU A 109 15.67 19.57 3.73
N GLY A 110 16.32 18.54 3.19
CA GLY A 110 16.99 17.49 3.95
C GLY A 110 16.31 16.13 3.84
N SER A 111 15.03 16.01 4.24
CA SER A 111 14.21 14.77 4.19
C SER A 111 12.81 15.03 4.76
N ARG A 112 11.94 14.01 4.74
CA ARG A 112 10.64 14.00 5.46
C ARG A 112 10.80 14.32 6.96
N GLY A 113 9.73 14.82 7.60
CA GLY A 113 9.73 15.17 9.02
C GLY A 113 10.45 16.49 9.30
N LYS A 114 11.39 16.51 10.25
CA LYS A 114 12.15 17.72 10.63
C LYS A 114 13.29 18.09 9.68
N GLY A 115 13.57 17.30 8.64
CA GLY A 115 14.65 17.55 7.70
C GLY A 115 16.01 17.76 8.39
N SER A 116 16.82 18.69 7.89
CA SER A 116 18.15 19.01 8.44
C SER A 116 18.13 19.99 9.63
N GLN A 117 17.03 20.07 10.40
CA GLN A 117 16.88 21.02 11.52
C GLN A 117 17.51 20.54 12.84
N GLY A 118 17.93 19.28 12.94
CA GLY A 118 18.53 18.70 14.15
C GLY A 118 17.52 18.33 15.25
N ASP A 119 18.02 17.83 16.39
CA ASP A 119 17.20 17.33 17.50
C ASP A 119 16.61 18.41 18.40
N SER A 120 17.13 19.63 18.35
CA SER A 120 16.60 20.78 19.10
C SER A 120 15.31 21.36 18.50
N PHE A 121 14.95 20.97 17.28
CA PHE A 121 13.71 21.39 16.63
C PHE A 121 12.59 20.39 16.90
N PHE A 122 11.64 20.78 17.75
CA PHE A 122 10.51 19.95 18.13
C PHE A 122 9.37 20.08 17.10
N THR A 123 8.90 18.93 16.60
CA THR A 123 7.75 18.82 15.69
C THR A 123 6.85 17.67 16.12
N ALA A 124 5.54 17.82 15.91
CA ALA A 124 4.61 16.70 15.95
C ALA A 124 4.29 16.23 14.52
N PRO A 125 3.97 14.94 14.30
CA PRO A 125 3.47 14.49 13.01
C PRO A 125 2.14 15.18 12.68
N ASN A 126 1.94 15.52 11.41
CA ASN A 126 0.61 15.88 10.92
C ASN A 126 -0.30 14.64 10.92
N PRO A 127 -1.63 14.81 10.89
CA PRO A 127 -2.55 13.73 10.60
C PRO A 127 -2.15 13.01 9.30
N PRO A 128 -2.38 11.68 9.20
CA PRO A 128 -2.07 10.93 8.00
C PRO A 128 -2.69 11.56 6.74
N PHE A 129 -1.90 11.70 5.69
CA PHE A 129 -2.38 12.26 4.43
C PHE A 129 -3.37 11.32 3.74
N GLY A 130 -4.55 11.86 3.41
CA GLY A 130 -5.52 11.25 2.51
C GLY A 130 -6.88 10.97 3.14
N ALA A 131 -7.56 9.91 2.70
CA ALA A 131 -8.89 9.54 3.20
C ALA A 131 -8.77 8.51 4.33
N THR A 132 -9.13 8.90 5.55
CA THR A 132 -9.13 7.99 6.71
C THR A 132 -10.46 7.27 6.84
N PHE A 133 -10.40 5.95 6.78
CA PHE A 133 -11.54 5.06 6.96
C PHE A 133 -11.55 4.56 8.40
N THR A 134 -12.65 4.79 9.11
CA THR A 134 -12.88 4.20 10.43
C THR A 134 -13.82 3.03 10.30
N TYR A 135 -13.50 1.90 10.93
CA TYR A 135 -14.37 0.73 11.00
C TYR A 135 -14.34 0.11 12.41
N PHE A 136 -15.37 -0.65 12.73
CA PHE A 136 -15.48 -1.41 13.98
C PHE A 136 -15.63 -2.89 13.68
N LEU A 137 -14.95 -3.74 14.46
CA LEU A 137 -15.12 -5.19 14.48
C LEU A 137 -15.61 -5.63 15.86
N LYS A 138 -16.73 -6.36 15.88
CA LYS A 138 -17.28 -6.92 17.12
C LYS A 138 -16.38 -8.01 17.70
N GLU A 139 -15.78 -8.81 16.83
CA GLU A 139 -14.87 -9.89 17.15
C GLU A 139 -13.59 -9.78 16.34
N GLU A 140 -12.50 -10.23 16.93
CA GLU A 140 -11.22 -10.38 16.25
C GLU A 140 -11.27 -11.56 15.26
N LEU A 141 -10.53 -11.47 14.15
CA LEU A 141 -10.36 -12.62 13.25
C LEU A 141 -9.15 -13.43 13.71
N LEU A 142 -9.42 -14.67 14.14
CA LEU A 142 -8.40 -15.57 14.65
C LEU A 142 -7.97 -16.57 13.58
N THR A 143 -6.66 -16.83 13.50
CA THR A 143 -6.10 -17.99 12.79
C THR A 143 -6.54 -19.29 13.46
N LEU A 144 -6.47 -20.42 12.75
CA LEU A 144 -6.72 -21.75 13.32
C LEU A 144 -5.84 -22.00 14.55
N LYS A 145 -4.57 -21.58 14.50
CA LYS A 145 -3.63 -21.67 15.62
C LYS A 145 -4.09 -20.83 16.82
N GLU A 146 -4.51 -19.59 16.59
CA GLU A 146 -5.02 -18.72 17.65
C GLU A 146 -6.35 -19.24 18.24
N GLN A 147 -7.24 -19.77 17.41
CA GLN A 147 -8.49 -20.41 17.83
C GLN A 147 -8.21 -21.61 18.73
N ARG A 148 -7.26 -22.47 18.34
CA ARG A 148 -6.82 -23.61 19.15
C ARG A 148 -6.24 -23.13 20.48
N HIS A 149 -5.27 -22.21 20.47
CA HIS A 149 -4.67 -21.69 21.70
C HIS A 149 -5.71 -21.06 22.65
N LYS A 150 -6.73 -20.39 22.09
CA LYS A 150 -7.85 -19.83 22.87
C LYS A 150 -8.72 -20.92 23.50
N ALA A 151 -9.02 -21.98 22.75
CA ALA A 151 -9.77 -23.14 23.24
C ALA A 151 -8.98 -23.93 24.29
N GLU A 152 -7.67 -24.11 24.12
CA GLU A 152 -6.78 -24.76 25.08
C GLU A 152 -6.73 -23.99 26.40
N LYS A 153 -6.52 -22.67 26.35
CA LYS A 153 -6.56 -21.80 27.54
C LYS A 153 -7.89 -21.86 28.27
N GLU A 154 -9.00 -21.96 27.53
CA GLU A 154 -10.34 -22.08 28.12
C GLU A 154 -10.56 -23.46 28.76
N ALA A 155 -10.05 -24.53 28.15
CA ALA A 155 -10.06 -25.87 28.73
C ALA A 155 -9.22 -25.94 30.01
N GLU A 156 -8.02 -25.36 30.02
CA GLU A 156 -7.15 -25.27 31.20
C GLU A 156 -7.83 -24.54 32.36
N LYS A 157 -8.49 -23.40 32.09
CA LYS A 157 -9.29 -22.68 33.11
C LYS A 157 -10.42 -23.52 33.70
N GLN A 158 -10.97 -24.44 32.91
CA GLN A 158 -11.99 -25.40 33.34
C GLN A 158 -11.39 -26.65 34.01
N GLY A 159 -10.07 -26.69 34.25
CA GLY A 159 -9.37 -27.82 34.85
C GLY A 159 -9.28 -29.05 33.94
N LYS A 160 -9.52 -28.89 32.63
CA LYS A 160 -9.41 -29.97 31.63
C LYS A 160 -8.05 -29.91 30.97
N THR A 161 -7.42 -31.06 30.77
CA THR A 161 -6.19 -31.15 29.96
C THR A 161 -6.55 -31.00 28.49
N PRO A 162 -6.05 -29.96 27.78
CA PRO A 162 -6.29 -29.82 26.36
C PRO A 162 -5.65 -30.98 25.57
N PRO A 163 -6.36 -31.54 24.57
CA PRO A 163 -5.77 -32.59 23.73
C PRO A 163 -4.65 -32.01 22.86
N TYR A 164 -3.59 -32.79 22.66
CA TYR A 164 -2.53 -32.41 21.73
C TYR A 164 -3.06 -32.38 20.28
N PRO A 165 -2.72 -31.37 19.46
CA PRO A 165 -3.22 -31.26 18.10
C PRO A 165 -2.76 -32.41 17.20
N THR A 166 -3.62 -32.84 16.29
CA THR A 166 -3.26 -33.90 15.32
C THR A 166 -2.30 -33.37 14.25
N PRO A 167 -1.52 -34.25 13.59
CA PRO A 167 -0.67 -33.84 12.47
C PRO A 167 -1.44 -33.12 11.35
N GLU A 168 -2.69 -33.49 11.08
CA GLU A 168 -3.55 -32.85 10.09
C GLU A 168 -3.91 -31.42 10.49
N GLN A 169 -4.20 -31.18 11.78
CA GLN A 169 -4.46 -29.84 12.31
C GLN A 169 -3.20 -28.96 12.21
N LEU A 170 -2.03 -29.48 12.59
CA LEU A 170 -0.76 -28.75 12.48
C LEU A 170 -0.41 -28.40 11.02
N ARG A 171 -0.68 -29.31 10.07
CA ARG A 171 -0.51 -29.02 8.63
C ARG A 171 -1.49 -27.96 8.15
N ALA A 172 -2.75 -28.03 8.57
CA ALA A 172 -3.76 -27.04 8.23
C ALA A 172 -3.40 -25.65 8.79
N GLU A 173 -2.91 -25.57 10.04
CA GLU A 173 -2.39 -24.33 10.64
C GLU A 173 -1.18 -23.78 9.86
N ALA A 174 -0.27 -24.65 9.42
CA ALA A 174 0.93 -24.23 8.69
C ALA A 174 0.64 -23.77 7.24
N GLN A 175 -0.43 -24.27 6.63
CA GLN A 175 -0.84 -23.92 5.26
C GLN A 175 -1.92 -22.82 5.21
N GLU A 176 -2.41 -22.38 6.37
CA GLU A 176 -3.43 -21.33 6.45
C GLU A 176 -2.89 -19.98 5.98
N GLU A 177 -3.61 -19.34 5.06
CA GLU A 177 -3.43 -17.92 4.78
C GLU A 177 -4.04 -17.10 5.94
N PRO A 178 -3.27 -16.23 6.62
CA PRO A 178 -3.77 -15.48 7.76
C PRO A 178 -5.01 -14.64 7.42
N PRO A 179 -6.03 -14.61 8.30
CA PRO A 179 -7.22 -13.83 8.05
C PRO A 179 -6.87 -12.34 8.03
N THR A 180 -7.42 -11.63 7.05
CA THR A 180 -7.07 -10.23 6.78
C THR A 180 -8.33 -9.40 6.58
N ILE A 181 -8.32 -8.16 7.07
CA ILE A 181 -9.35 -7.17 6.76
C ILE A 181 -8.92 -6.36 5.55
N ILE A 182 -9.83 -6.16 4.60
CA ILE A 182 -9.56 -5.48 3.34
C ILE A 182 -10.55 -4.34 3.17
N LEU A 183 -10.02 -3.13 3.04
CA LEU A 183 -10.77 -1.95 2.61
C LEU A 183 -10.53 -1.74 1.12
N THR A 184 -11.59 -1.86 0.32
CA THR A 184 -11.53 -1.69 -1.13
C THR A 184 -12.05 -0.32 -1.51
N VAL A 185 -11.19 0.48 -2.14
CA VAL A 185 -11.53 1.80 -2.67
C VAL A 185 -11.84 1.69 -4.16
N SER A 186 -12.98 2.24 -4.57
CA SER A 186 -13.46 2.23 -5.96
C SER A 186 -13.78 3.63 -6.46
N ASP A 187 -13.66 3.81 -7.78
CA ASP A 187 -14.06 5.03 -8.48
C ASP A 187 -15.60 5.10 -8.71
N PRO A 188 -16.15 6.22 -9.23
CA PRO A 188 -17.57 6.33 -9.57
C PRO A 188 -18.07 5.31 -10.59
N ASP A 189 -17.17 4.78 -11.42
CA ASP A 189 -17.49 3.81 -12.46
C ASP A 189 -17.46 2.36 -11.92
N GLY A 190 -17.16 2.18 -10.63
CA GLY A 190 -17.07 0.87 -9.96
C GLY A 190 -15.73 0.14 -10.12
N ASN A 191 -14.72 0.77 -10.74
CA ASN A 191 -13.39 0.17 -10.85
C ASN A 191 -12.64 0.27 -9.53
N VAL A 192 -12.03 -0.84 -9.11
CA VAL A 192 -11.17 -0.88 -7.92
C VAL A 192 -9.88 -0.11 -8.18
N ILE A 193 -9.60 0.88 -7.33
CA ILE A 193 -8.38 1.69 -7.36
C ILE A 193 -7.32 1.10 -6.45
N ARG A 194 -7.68 0.83 -5.19
CA ARG A 194 -6.75 0.42 -4.15
C ARG A 194 -7.44 -0.57 -3.21
N ARG A 195 -6.67 -1.54 -2.72
CA ARG A 195 -7.05 -2.38 -1.58
C ARG A 195 -6.06 -2.10 -0.46
N LEU A 196 -6.57 -1.84 0.73
CA LEU A 196 -5.80 -1.54 1.93
C LEU A 196 -6.07 -2.60 2.97
N GLU A 197 -5.03 -3.03 3.67
CA GLU A 197 -5.17 -3.97 4.76
C GLU A 197 -5.48 -3.23 6.05
N GLY A 198 -6.38 -3.78 6.85
CA GLY A 198 -6.75 -3.28 8.16
C GLY A 198 -6.39 -4.26 9.28
N SER A 199 -6.35 -3.76 10.51
CA SER A 199 -6.27 -4.59 11.71
C SER A 199 -7.43 -5.58 11.79
N LYS A 200 -7.10 -6.83 12.13
CA LYS A 200 -8.03 -7.92 12.38
C LYS A 200 -8.52 -8.00 13.83
N GLU A 201 -8.05 -7.10 14.70
CA GLU A 201 -8.34 -7.13 16.13
C GLU A 201 -9.77 -6.67 16.43
N LYS A 202 -10.27 -6.99 17.62
CA LYS A 202 -11.57 -6.50 18.09
C LYS A 202 -11.51 -5.00 18.39
N GLY A 203 -12.55 -4.25 18.02
CA GLY A 203 -12.70 -2.84 18.38
C GLY A 203 -12.70 -1.91 17.18
N MET A 204 -12.40 -0.63 17.43
CA MET A 204 -12.42 0.42 16.42
C MET A 204 -11.02 0.64 15.84
N HIS A 205 -10.94 0.69 14.51
CA HIS A 205 -9.69 0.77 13.76
C HIS A 205 -9.76 1.85 12.70
N ARG A 206 -8.59 2.37 12.32
CA ARG A 206 -8.45 3.38 11.27
C ARG A 206 -7.40 2.96 10.26
N VAL A 207 -7.72 3.17 8.99
CA VAL A 207 -6.81 2.95 7.86
C VAL A 207 -6.90 4.15 6.94
N THR A 208 -5.77 4.73 6.56
CA THR A 208 -5.73 5.91 5.68
C THR A 208 -5.29 5.51 4.28
N TRP A 209 -6.12 5.86 3.29
CA TRP A 209 -5.74 5.82 1.88
C TRP A 209 -5.04 7.11 1.48
N ASP A 210 -3.82 7.00 0.97
CA ASP A 210 -2.98 8.10 0.50
C ASP A 210 -3.47 8.80 -0.79
N LEU A 211 -4.70 8.55 -1.23
CA LEU A 211 -5.29 9.08 -2.46
C LEU A 211 -4.49 8.74 -3.72
N ARG A 212 -3.69 7.68 -3.70
CA ARG A 212 -2.86 7.27 -4.84
C ARG A 212 -3.28 5.91 -5.38
N PHE A 213 -3.03 5.75 -6.67
CA PHE A 213 -3.03 4.45 -7.31
C PHE A 213 -1.88 3.57 -6.74
N PRO A 214 -1.95 2.24 -6.90
CA PRO A 214 -0.84 1.34 -6.57
C PRO A 214 0.48 1.80 -7.20
N PRO A 215 1.60 1.74 -6.47
CA PRO A 215 2.91 1.92 -7.07
C PRO A 215 3.10 0.89 -8.19
N ALA A 216 3.70 1.31 -9.30
CA ALA A 216 3.93 0.44 -10.44
C ALA A 216 5.22 -0.41 -10.31
N HIS A 217 5.90 -0.31 -9.16
CA HIS A 217 7.16 -0.99 -8.89
C HIS A 217 6.98 -2.52 -8.90
N PRO A 218 7.93 -3.27 -9.48
CA PRO A 218 7.87 -4.73 -9.48
C PRO A 218 7.97 -5.28 -8.06
N ILE A 219 7.16 -6.29 -7.73
CA ILE A 219 7.20 -6.97 -6.44
C ILE A 219 8.44 -7.89 -6.43
N ARG A 220 9.44 -7.56 -5.60
CA ARG A 220 10.71 -8.29 -5.51
C ARG A 220 10.79 -9.33 -4.38
N GLY A 221 9.70 -9.55 -3.65
CA GLY A 221 9.68 -10.42 -2.47
C GLY A 221 8.91 -9.77 -1.32
N GLU A 222 9.11 -10.29 -0.11
CA GLU A 222 8.35 -9.99 1.11
C GLU A 222 7.96 -8.52 1.30
N ARG A 223 6.78 -8.33 1.90
CA ARG A 223 6.25 -7.00 2.26
C ARG A 223 7.25 -6.32 3.21
N PRO A 224 7.63 -5.06 2.97
CA PRO A 224 8.34 -4.29 3.98
C PRO A 224 7.49 -4.26 5.26
N GLN A 225 8.02 -4.82 6.35
CA GLN A 225 7.35 -4.78 7.66
C GLN A 225 7.49 -3.41 8.34
N ASP A 226 8.49 -2.62 7.94
CA ASP A 226 8.84 -1.33 8.54
C ASP A 226 8.53 -0.15 7.62
N GLU A 227 8.21 1.00 8.22
CA GLU A 227 8.17 2.25 7.48
C GLU A 227 9.57 2.56 6.90
N PRO A 228 9.67 2.87 5.60
CA PRO A 228 10.95 3.20 4.98
C PRO A 228 11.51 4.47 5.63
N ALA A 229 12.81 4.44 5.92
CA ALA A 229 13.50 5.48 6.65
C ALA A 229 13.26 6.87 6.02
N PRO A 230 13.37 7.99 6.76
CA PRO A 230 13.00 9.32 6.23
C PRO A 230 13.70 9.71 4.92
N TRP A 231 14.92 9.21 4.68
CA TRP A 231 15.73 9.42 3.47
C TRP A 231 15.43 8.44 2.33
N GLU A 232 14.71 7.35 2.62
CA GLU A 232 14.34 6.37 1.59
C GLU A 232 13.18 6.89 0.74
N PRO A 233 13.25 6.75 -0.59
CA PRO A 233 12.14 7.08 -1.48
C PRO A 233 10.92 6.22 -1.15
N ARG A 234 9.76 6.84 -0.99
CA ARG A 234 8.49 6.09 -0.94
C ARG A 234 8.13 5.62 -2.35
N GLU A 235 7.77 4.35 -2.47
CA GLU A 235 7.14 3.83 -3.69
C GLU A 235 5.69 4.34 -3.75
N LEU A 236 5.50 5.48 -4.40
CA LEU A 236 4.20 6.10 -4.57
C LEU A 236 3.66 5.83 -5.98
N GLY A 237 2.33 5.75 -6.10
CA GLY A 237 1.64 5.88 -7.39
C GLY A 237 1.18 7.31 -7.64
N PRO A 238 0.62 7.60 -8.84
CA PRO A 238 0.03 8.90 -9.14
C PRO A 238 -1.20 9.17 -8.25
N LEU A 239 -1.46 10.45 -7.97
CA LEU A 239 -2.67 10.86 -7.27
C LEU A 239 -3.91 10.58 -8.13
N VAL A 240 -5.00 10.23 -7.46
CA VAL A 240 -6.31 10.19 -8.08
C VAL A 240 -6.83 11.61 -8.33
N ALA A 241 -7.72 11.76 -9.31
CA ALA A 241 -8.37 13.03 -9.56
C ALA A 241 -9.35 13.36 -8.41
N PRO A 242 -9.54 14.64 -8.04
CA PRO A 242 -10.62 15.02 -7.15
C PRO A 242 -11.99 14.59 -7.70
N GLY A 243 -12.85 14.07 -6.83
CA GLY A 243 -14.13 13.49 -7.20
C GLY A 243 -14.72 12.63 -6.09
N THR A 244 -15.82 11.94 -6.40
CA THR A 244 -16.48 11.03 -5.47
C THR A 244 -15.84 9.64 -5.57
N TYR A 245 -15.62 8.99 -4.44
CA TYR A 245 -15.08 7.63 -4.34
C TYR A 245 -15.91 6.83 -3.35
N GLN A 246 -15.76 5.51 -3.40
CA GLN A 246 -16.46 4.61 -2.49
C GLN A 246 -15.46 3.69 -1.78
N VAL A 247 -15.75 3.36 -0.54
CA VAL A 247 -15.01 2.35 0.22
C VAL A 247 -15.95 1.25 0.72
N SER A 248 -15.52 0.00 0.58
CA SER A 248 -16.18 -1.17 1.17
C SER A 248 -15.22 -1.92 2.09
N LEU A 249 -15.77 -2.58 3.11
CA LEU A 249 -15.05 -3.36 4.10
C LEU A 249 -15.36 -4.85 3.89
N SER A 250 -14.33 -5.65 3.67
CA SER A 250 -14.40 -7.10 3.52
C SER A 250 -13.45 -7.79 4.49
N GLN A 251 -13.73 -9.05 4.81
CA GLN A 251 -12.75 -9.96 5.41
C GLN A 251 -12.31 -11.00 4.39
N ARG A 252 -11.06 -11.42 4.45
CA ARG A 252 -10.56 -12.60 3.75
C ARG A 252 -10.15 -13.65 4.76
N VAL A 253 -10.77 -14.82 4.70
CA VAL A 253 -10.47 -15.95 5.58
C VAL A 253 -10.29 -17.18 4.69
N ARG A 254 -9.09 -17.78 4.71
CA ARG A 254 -8.75 -18.96 3.89
C ARG A 254 -9.01 -18.72 2.39
N GLY A 255 -8.56 -17.59 1.88
CA GLY A 255 -8.73 -17.19 0.47
C GLY A 255 -10.14 -16.74 0.07
N VAL A 256 -11.16 -16.93 0.91
CA VAL A 256 -12.54 -16.49 0.63
C VAL A 256 -12.75 -15.08 1.15
N GLU A 257 -13.11 -14.16 0.25
CA GLU A 257 -13.42 -12.78 0.58
C GLU A 257 -14.93 -12.59 0.77
N THR A 258 -15.34 -12.06 1.92
CA THR A 258 -16.74 -11.81 2.30
C THR A 258 -16.92 -10.34 2.66
N LEU A 259 -17.90 -9.69 2.04
CA LEU A 259 -18.27 -8.30 2.36
C LEU A 259 -18.85 -8.20 3.77
N LEU A 260 -18.31 -7.29 4.57
CA LEU A 260 -18.75 -7.03 5.94
C LEU A 260 -19.60 -5.76 6.06
N ALA A 261 -19.21 -4.67 5.39
CA ALA A 261 -19.91 -3.39 5.45
C ALA A 261 -19.61 -2.49 4.23
N GLY A 262 -20.47 -1.50 3.99
CA GLY A 262 -20.38 -0.57 2.86
C GLY A 262 -21.22 -1.00 1.65
N PRO A 263 -21.11 -0.29 0.51
CA PRO A 263 -20.17 0.81 0.26
C PRO A 263 -20.54 2.12 0.98
N VAL A 264 -19.53 2.90 1.36
CA VAL A 264 -19.67 4.27 1.88
C VAL A 264 -19.03 5.23 0.87
N SER A 265 -19.79 6.23 0.43
CA SER A 265 -19.31 7.25 -0.51
C SER A 265 -18.63 8.40 0.22
N PHE A 266 -17.58 8.97 -0.37
CA PHE A 266 -16.85 10.12 0.15
C PHE A 266 -16.27 10.97 -0.98
N GLU A 267 -15.91 12.21 -0.67
CA GLU A 267 -15.35 13.15 -1.63
C GLU A 267 -13.86 13.36 -1.42
N VAL A 268 -13.14 13.49 -2.52
CA VAL A 268 -11.75 13.97 -2.58
C VAL A 268 -11.78 15.39 -3.16
N ILE A 269 -11.35 16.36 -2.36
CA ILE A 269 -11.46 17.80 -2.64
C ILE A 269 -10.05 18.40 -2.70
N PRO A 270 -9.69 19.20 -3.72
CA PRO A 270 -8.37 19.83 -3.76
C PRO A 270 -8.20 20.83 -2.60
N LEU A 271 -7.04 20.80 -1.92
CA LEU A 271 -6.71 21.79 -0.89
C LEU A 271 -6.18 23.07 -1.57
N GLY A 272 -7.07 24.05 -1.73
CA GLY A 272 -6.79 25.31 -2.41
C GLY A 272 -7.27 25.31 -3.87
N GLN A 273 -7.60 26.49 -4.38
CA GLN A 273 -7.93 26.69 -5.79
C GLN A 273 -6.69 26.28 -6.60
N ALA A 274 -6.77 25.21 -7.38
CA ALA A 274 -5.68 24.91 -8.29
C ALA A 274 -5.52 26.15 -9.18
N THR A 275 -4.33 26.74 -9.19
CA THR A 275 -4.04 27.91 -10.04
C THR A 275 -4.30 27.59 -11.51
N LEU A 276 -4.29 26.30 -11.88
CA LEU A 276 -4.68 25.76 -13.17
C LEU A 276 -5.58 24.52 -12.95
N GLU A 277 -6.90 24.70 -12.97
CA GLU A 277 -7.83 23.56 -12.89
C GLU A 277 -7.92 22.78 -14.21
N ALA A 278 -8.08 21.45 -14.11
CA ALA A 278 -8.42 20.62 -15.25
C ALA A 278 -9.82 20.97 -15.75
N LYS A 279 -9.91 21.50 -16.97
CA LYS A 279 -11.20 21.72 -17.65
C LYS A 279 -11.99 20.42 -17.82
N ASP A 280 -11.28 19.31 -18.01
CA ASP A 280 -11.84 17.97 -18.14
C ASP A 280 -11.15 17.02 -17.15
N LYS A 281 -11.80 16.78 -16.00
CA LYS A 281 -11.31 15.90 -14.94
C LYS A 281 -11.28 14.43 -15.37
N GLN A 282 -12.21 14.01 -16.25
CA GLN A 282 -12.26 12.63 -16.73
C GLN A 282 -11.12 12.33 -17.71
N ALA A 283 -10.82 13.26 -18.62
CA ALA A 283 -9.68 13.12 -19.52
C ALA A 283 -8.34 13.08 -18.76
N GLU A 284 -8.20 13.87 -17.70
CA GLU A 284 -6.99 13.87 -16.85
C GLU A 284 -6.82 12.54 -16.13
N LEU A 285 -7.89 12.03 -15.51
CA LEU A 285 -7.90 10.71 -14.86
C LEU A 285 -7.56 9.59 -15.86
N ALA A 286 -8.13 9.66 -17.07
CA ALA A 286 -7.85 8.71 -18.13
C ALA A 286 -6.37 8.75 -18.57
N PHE A 287 -5.76 9.94 -18.62
CA PHE A 287 -4.34 10.10 -18.92
C PHE A 287 -3.46 9.51 -17.80
N HIS A 288 -3.75 9.80 -16.53
CA HIS A 288 -3.03 9.21 -15.39
C HIS A 288 -3.07 7.67 -15.44
N ARG A 289 -4.24 7.09 -15.73
CA ARG A 289 -4.39 5.63 -15.89
C ARG A 289 -3.56 5.08 -17.06
N LYS A 290 -3.54 5.78 -18.20
CA LYS A 290 -2.70 5.39 -19.36
C LYS A 290 -1.21 5.38 -19.01
N VAL A 291 -0.73 6.44 -18.35
CA VAL A 291 0.66 6.55 -17.90
C VAL A 291 1.01 5.44 -16.90
N GLN A 292 0.15 5.18 -15.92
CA GLN A 292 0.38 4.11 -14.93
C GLN A 292 0.47 2.72 -15.59
N ARG A 293 -0.40 2.42 -16.57
CA ARG A 293 -0.33 1.16 -17.31
C ARG A 293 0.99 1.00 -18.06
N LEU A 294 1.45 2.07 -18.73
CA LEU A 294 2.74 2.08 -19.42
C LEU A 294 3.89 1.92 -18.43
N GLN A 295 3.89 2.66 -17.32
CA GLN A 295 4.91 2.56 -16.27
C GLN A 295 5.02 1.13 -15.73
N ARG A 296 3.90 0.50 -15.39
CA ARG A 296 3.88 -0.89 -14.91
C ARG A 296 4.51 -1.84 -15.93
N ALA A 297 4.14 -1.69 -17.21
CA ALA A 297 4.67 -2.55 -18.27
C ALA A 297 6.18 -2.34 -18.49
N VAL A 298 6.65 -1.10 -18.49
CA VAL A 298 8.07 -0.74 -18.62
C VAL A 298 8.89 -1.25 -17.44
N LEU A 299 8.38 -1.12 -16.22
CA LEU A 299 9.05 -1.63 -15.02
C LEU A 299 9.10 -3.15 -14.99
N ALA A 300 8.01 -3.83 -15.37
CA ALA A 300 8.01 -5.28 -15.53
C ALA A 300 9.01 -5.75 -16.59
N ALA A 301 9.06 -5.07 -17.74
CA ALA A 301 10.02 -5.40 -18.79
C ALA A 301 11.48 -5.16 -18.36
N SER A 302 11.73 -4.15 -17.52
CA SER A 302 13.05 -3.90 -16.93
C SER A 302 13.53 -5.10 -16.09
N GLU A 303 12.64 -5.74 -15.34
CA GLU A 303 12.96 -6.97 -14.60
C GLU A 303 13.22 -8.15 -15.54
N VAL A 304 12.40 -8.30 -16.59
CA VAL A 304 12.62 -9.35 -17.60
C VAL A 304 13.98 -9.21 -18.28
N VAL A 305 14.40 -7.99 -18.65
CA VAL A 305 15.74 -7.72 -19.22
C VAL A 305 16.83 -8.13 -18.22
N ARG A 306 16.70 -7.74 -16.94
CA ARG A 306 17.65 -8.10 -15.87
C ARG A 306 17.77 -9.61 -15.71
N ASP A 307 16.65 -10.30 -15.57
CA ASP A 307 16.59 -11.74 -15.35
C ASP A 307 17.13 -12.51 -16.56
N THR A 308 16.84 -12.02 -17.78
CA THR A 308 17.38 -12.58 -19.04
C THR A 308 18.90 -12.43 -19.09
N GLY A 309 19.44 -11.30 -18.65
CA GLY A 309 20.89 -11.11 -18.55
C GLY A 309 21.54 -12.10 -17.58
N GLU A 310 20.92 -12.34 -16.42
CA GLU A 310 21.40 -13.36 -15.48
C GLU A 310 21.29 -14.78 -16.04
N ARG A 311 20.24 -15.10 -16.79
CA ARG A 311 20.11 -16.38 -17.51
C ARG A 311 21.23 -16.56 -18.52
N ILE A 312 21.50 -15.57 -19.37
CA ILE A 312 22.58 -15.62 -20.37
C ILE A 312 23.95 -15.85 -19.71
N LYS A 313 24.25 -15.16 -18.60
CA LYS A 313 25.49 -15.39 -17.83
C LYS A 313 25.62 -16.83 -17.34
N ARG A 314 24.53 -17.42 -16.82
CA ARG A 314 24.51 -18.81 -16.35
C ARG A 314 24.67 -19.80 -17.51
N LEU A 315 24.02 -19.54 -18.65
CA LEU A 315 24.17 -20.39 -19.84
C LEU A 315 25.59 -20.38 -20.39
N LYS A 316 26.29 -19.25 -20.32
CA LYS A 316 27.71 -19.18 -20.69
C LYS A 316 28.54 -20.19 -19.88
N VAL A 317 28.37 -20.20 -18.56
CA VAL A 317 29.04 -21.15 -17.66
C VAL A 317 28.58 -22.59 -17.93
N ALA A 318 27.30 -22.80 -18.22
CA ALA A 318 26.77 -24.13 -18.54
C ALA A 318 27.40 -24.70 -19.83
N ILE A 319 27.52 -23.89 -20.88
CA ILE A 319 28.19 -24.26 -22.13
C ILE A 319 29.64 -24.62 -21.87
N GLU A 320 30.38 -23.80 -21.12
CA GLU A 320 31.80 -24.06 -20.78
C GLU A 320 32.00 -25.36 -20.00
N ARG A 321 31.02 -25.77 -19.19
CA ARG A 321 31.05 -26.99 -18.37
C ARG A 321 30.49 -28.22 -19.08
N THR A 322 29.96 -28.10 -20.30
CA THR A 322 29.34 -29.21 -21.03
C THR A 322 30.38 -29.88 -21.92
N PRO A 323 30.75 -31.16 -21.69
CA PRO A 323 31.76 -31.84 -22.51
C PRO A 323 31.36 -31.98 -23.99
N ALA A 324 30.05 -32.11 -24.27
CA ALA A 324 29.50 -32.19 -25.62
C ALA A 324 29.14 -30.83 -26.24
N ALA A 325 29.76 -29.73 -25.76
CA ALA A 325 29.45 -28.39 -26.22
C ALA A 325 29.77 -28.18 -27.72
N LYS A 326 28.78 -27.69 -28.48
CA LYS A 326 28.96 -27.29 -29.88
C LYS A 326 29.50 -25.86 -29.98
N PRO A 327 30.49 -25.55 -30.83
CA PRO A 327 31.01 -24.18 -31.02
C PRO A 327 29.92 -23.16 -31.42
N GLU A 328 28.90 -23.63 -32.16
CA GLU A 328 27.74 -22.84 -32.60
C GLU A 328 26.94 -22.25 -31.42
N TRP A 329 26.86 -22.94 -30.29
CA TRP A 329 26.14 -22.47 -29.10
C TRP A 329 26.80 -21.22 -28.51
N GLY A 330 28.13 -21.15 -28.50
CA GLY A 330 28.85 -19.96 -28.06
C GLY A 330 28.60 -18.76 -28.98
N THR A 331 28.52 -18.98 -30.29
CA THR A 331 28.21 -17.92 -31.27
C THR A 331 26.76 -17.44 -31.12
N ARG A 332 25.81 -18.37 -30.99
CA ARG A 332 24.39 -18.05 -30.78
C ARG A 332 24.18 -17.31 -29.47
N LEU A 333 24.81 -17.74 -28.38
CA LEU A 333 24.71 -17.05 -27.09
C LEU A 333 25.23 -15.61 -27.17
N ARG A 334 26.34 -15.35 -27.87
CA ARG A 334 26.85 -13.99 -28.11
C ARG A 334 25.87 -13.14 -28.93
N GLN A 335 25.17 -13.71 -29.90
CA GLN A 335 24.13 -13.00 -30.65
C GLN A 335 22.95 -12.62 -29.76
N LEU A 336 22.50 -13.54 -28.89
CA LEU A 336 21.44 -13.26 -27.91
C LEU A 336 21.88 -12.19 -26.89
N GLU A 337 23.14 -12.22 -26.46
CA GLU A 337 23.73 -11.20 -25.58
C GLU A 337 23.77 -9.82 -26.26
N ALA A 338 24.18 -9.75 -27.53
CA ALA A 338 24.18 -8.52 -28.31
C ALA A 338 22.77 -7.95 -28.51
N GLU A 339 21.78 -8.80 -28.78
CA GLU A 339 20.39 -8.37 -28.91
C GLU A 339 19.82 -7.89 -27.56
N LEU A 340 20.14 -8.57 -26.46
CA LEU A 340 19.76 -8.11 -25.13
C LEU A 340 20.40 -6.74 -24.80
N LEU A 341 21.67 -6.52 -25.18
CA LEU A 341 22.34 -5.23 -24.99
C LEU A 341 21.70 -4.10 -25.82
N ARG A 342 21.28 -4.41 -27.06
CA ARG A 342 20.52 -3.47 -27.91
C ARG A 342 19.20 -3.07 -27.25
N LEU A 343 18.46 -4.06 -26.73
CA LEU A 343 17.21 -3.84 -25.99
C LEU A 343 17.45 -3.07 -24.68
N ASP A 344 18.50 -3.38 -23.91
CA ASP A 344 18.88 -2.65 -22.69
C ASP A 344 19.12 -1.16 -23.01
N MET A 345 19.84 -0.87 -24.09
CA MET A 345 20.09 0.50 -24.55
C MET A 345 18.81 1.23 -24.98
N GLU A 346 17.86 0.58 -25.65
CA GLU A 346 16.55 1.19 -25.96
C GLU A 346 15.76 1.53 -24.69
N LEU A 347 15.79 0.63 -23.71
CA LEU A 347 15.02 0.77 -22.48
C LEU A 347 15.62 1.81 -21.53
N PHE A 348 16.92 1.77 -21.30
CA PHE A 348 17.63 2.57 -20.30
C PHE A 348 18.47 3.72 -20.87
N GLY A 349 18.59 3.81 -22.20
CA GLY A 349 19.51 4.73 -22.87
C GLY A 349 20.95 4.20 -22.92
N ASP A 350 21.80 4.91 -23.67
CA ASP A 350 23.21 4.57 -23.81
C ASP A 350 24.00 4.99 -22.56
N ARG A 351 24.17 4.04 -21.64
CA ARG A 351 24.89 4.24 -20.39
C ARG A 351 26.38 4.48 -20.58
N GLU A 352 26.98 3.91 -21.64
CA GLU A 352 28.41 4.04 -21.88
C GLU A 352 28.75 5.43 -22.39
N MET A 353 27.96 5.98 -23.30
CA MET A 353 28.12 7.37 -23.74
C MET A 353 27.77 8.35 -22.62
N ALA A 354 26.69 8.08 -21.86
CA ALA A 354 26.30 8.94 -20.73
C ALA A 354 27.39 9.04 -19.65
N ARG A 355 28.10 7.94 -19.33
CA ARG A 355 29.23 7.94 -18.39
C ARG A 355 30.41 8.82 -18.82
N ARG A 356 30.50 9.12 -20.11
CA ARG A 356 31.54 9.97 -20.71
C ARG A 356 31.08 11.42 -20.88
N ASN A 357 29.92 11.77 -20.35
CA ASN A 357 29.27 13.08 -20.51
C ASN A 357 28.92 13.42 -21.96
N GLU A 358 28.81 12.42 -22.82
CA GLU A 358 28.37 12.62 -24.19
C GLU A 358 26.83 12.76 -24.25
N PRO A 359 26.27 13.62 -25.11
CA PRO A 359 24.83 13.76 -25.25
C PRO A 359 24.16 12.46 -25.72
N THR A 360 23.22 11.94 -24.94
CA THR A 360 22.44 10.75 -25.30
C THR A 360 20.95 11.05 -25.33
N LEU A 361 20.21 10.33 -26.18
CA LEU A 361 18.75 10.36 -26.16
C LEU A 361 18.25 9.61 -24.93
N PRO A 362 17.18 10.10 -24.26
CA PRO A 362 16.61 9.40 -23.12
C PRO A 362 15.95 8.09 -23.59
N GLY A 363 16.25 7.01 -22.86
CA GLY A 363 15.61 5.71 -23.06
C GLY A 363 14.12 5.73 -22.73
N ILE A 364 13.42 4.66 -23.10
CA ILE A 364 11.97 4.50 -22.88
C ILE A 364 11.64 4.70 -21.39
N ARG A 365 12.41 4.06 -20.50
CA ARG A 365 12.18 4.13 -19.06
C ARG A 365 12.33 5.56 -18.53
N ASP A 366 13.37 6.28 -18.94
CA ASP A 366 13.63 7.64 -18.47
C ASP A 366 12.51 8.60 -18.86
N ARG A 367 11.96 8.46 -20.06
CA ARG A 367 10.80 9.25 -20.50
C ARG A 367 9.59 9.01 -19.60
N VAL A 368 9.29 7.75 -19.32
CA VAL A 368 8.16 7.38 -18.45
C VAL A 368 8.40 7.87 -17.01
N VAL A 369 9.60 7.67 -16.47
CA VAL A 369 9.95 8.13 -15.11
C VAL A 369 9.83 9.66 -15.00
N ARG A 370 10.22 10.43 -16.01
CA ARG A 370 10.07 11.90 -16.01
C ARG A 370 8.61 12.34 -15.99
N ILE A 371 7.74 11.68 -16.75
CA ILE A 371 6.30 11.98 -16.73
C ILE A 371 5.74 11.65 -15.35
N VAL A 372 5.99 10.44 -14.87
CA VAL A 372 5.48 9.90 -13.62
C VAL A 372 5.91 10.75 -12.41
N SER A 373 7.21 11.07 -12.31
CA SER A 373 7.75 11.87 -11.19
C SER A 373 7.12 13.26 -11.10
N SER A 374 6.82 13.86 -12.26
CA SER A 374 6.09 15.13 -12.31
C SER A 374 4.63 14.94 -11.88
N LEU A 375 3.94 13.90 -12.35
CA LEU A 375 2.55 13.63 -11.95
C LEU A 375 2.39 13.28 -10.46
N TYR A 376 3.44 12.78 -9.80
CA TYR A 376 3.40 12.47 -8.36
C TYR A 376 3.26 13.70 -7.47
N THR A 377 3.68 14.86 -7.98
CA THR A 377 3.82 16.13 -7.24
C THR A 377 3.08 17.28 -7.92
N ALA A 378 2.27 17.01 -8.95
CA ALA A 378 1.50 18.02 -9.67
C ALA A 378 0.03 18.00 -9.23
N THR A 379 -0.53 19.19 -9.05
CA THR A 379 -1.99 19.42 -8.90
C THR A 379 -2.60 20.01 -10.17
N ALA A 380 -1.77 20.36 -11.16
CA ALA A 380 -2.18 20.89 -12.45
C ALA A 380 -2.33 19.76 -13.50
N PRO A 381 -3.10 19.99 -14.58
CA PRO A 381 -3.28 19.02 -15.67
C PRO A 381 -1.98 18.69 -16.39
N ALA A 382 -1.93 17.51 -17.00
CA ALA A 382 -0.81 17.08 -17.82
C ALA A 382 -0.53 18.05 -18.98
N THR A 383 0.71 18.50 -19.04
CA THR A 383 1.26 19.41 -20.06
C THR A 383 1.32 18.74 -21.44
N GLY A 384 1.37 19.56 -22.50
CA GLY A 384 1.57 19.07 -23.87
C GLY A 384 2.84 18.22 -24.01
N THR A 385 3.93 18.62 -23.35
CA THR A 385 5.20 17.88 -23.33
C THR A 385 5.06 16.50 -22.69
N GLN A 386 4.30 16.37 -21.59
CA GLN A 386 4.04 15.07 -20.97
C GLN A 386 3.21 14.16 -21.87
N LYS A 387 2.19 14.70 -22.54
CA LYS A 387 1.35 13.96 -23.49
C LYS A 387 2.16 13.47 -24.68
N GLN A 388 2.99 14.33 -25.29
CA GLN A 388 3.91 13.94 -26.37
C GLN A 388 4.95 12.91 -25.90
N GLY A 389 5.51 13.10 -24.70
CA GLY A 389 6.44 12.15 -24.10
C GLY A 389 5.84 10.76 -23.91
N TYR A 390 4.57 10.70 -23.51
CA TYR A 390 3.82 9.45 -23.41
C TYR A 390 3.68 8.76 -24.76
N GLU A 391 3.25 9.47 -25.81
CA GLU A 391 3.09 8.89 -27.15
C GLU A 391 4.41 8.35 -27.71
N ILE A 392 5.51 9.09 -27.54
CA ILE A 392 6.84 8.63 -27.96
C ILE A 392 7.22 7.35 -27.21
N ALA A 393 7.10 7.36 -25.87
CA ALA A 393 7.47 6.21 -25.05
C ALA A 393 6.58 4.98 -25.36
N ALA A 394 5.28 5.17 -25.55
CA ALA A 394 4.35 4.10 -25.88
C ALA A 394 4.70 3.43 -27.22
N ASN A 395 4.92 4.23 -28.26
CA ASN A 395 5.27 3.74 -29.60
C ASN A 395 6.64 3.03 -29.62
N GLN A 396 7.62 3.54 -28.88
CA GLN A 396 8.92 2.88 -28.75
C GLN A 396 8.81 1.57 -27.96
N PHE A 397 8.02 1.59 -26.88
CA PHE A 397 7.84 0.43 -26.02
C PHE A 397 7.12 -0.73 -26.71
N GLU A 398 6.17 -0.46 -27.61
CA GLU A 398 5.50 -1.49 -28.40
C GLU A 398 6.48 -2.30 -29.26
N LYS A 399 7.42 -1.61 -29.92
CA LYS A 399 8.47 -2.24 -30.74
C LYS A 399 9.46 -3.01 -29.86
N PHE A 400 9.92 -2.39 -28.78
CA PHE A 400 10.81 -2.99 -27.80
C PHE A 400 10.21 -4.29 -27.22
N LEU A 401 8.93 -4.27 -26.83
CA LEU A 401 8.25 -5.41 -26.21
C LEU A 401 8.14 -6.60 -27.17
N SER A 402 7.94 -6.35 -28.47
CA SER A 402 7.95 -7.40 -29.50
C SER A 402 9.31 -8.08 -29.59
N GLY A 403 10.41 -7.30 -29.60
CA GLY A 403 11.78 -7.83 -29.62
C GLY A 403 12.12 -8.61 -28.35
N LEU A 404 11.78 -8.06 -27.18
CA LEU A 404 11.99 -8.74 -25.90
C LEU A 404 11.20 -10.06 -25.81
N ARG A 405 9.96 -10.08 -26.30
CA ARG A 405 9.16 -11.31 -26.37
C ARG A 405 9.85 -12.37 -27.21
N GLN A 406 10.26 -12.03 -28.44
CA GLN A 406 10.95 -12.97 -29.32
C GLN A 406 12.19 -13.57 -28.65
N LEU A 407 13.03 -12.72 -28.06
CA LEU A 407 14.25 -13.15 -27.36
C LEU A 407 13.95 -14.13 -26.22
N VAL A 408 12.96 -13.80 -25.36
CA VAL A 408 12.70 -14.53 -24.12
C VAL A 408 11.81 -15.76 -24.30
N THR A 409 10.85 -15.73 -25.24
CA THR A 409 9.89 -16.82 -25.43
C THR A 409 10.28 -17.79 -26.52
N THR A 410 11.21 -17.42 -27.40
CA THR A 410 11.54 -18.23 -28.58
C THR A 410 13.03 -18.49 -28.68
N ASP A 411 13.85 -17.44 -28.76
CA ASP A 411 15.26 -17.62 -29.12
C ASP A 411 16.09 -18.25 -27.98
N LEU A 412 15.89 -17.75 -26.74
CA LEU A 412 16.57 -18.27 -25.56
C LEU A 412 16.09 -19.67 -25.16
N PRO A 413 14.77 -19.97 -25.09
CA PRO A 413 14.29 -21.33 -24.81
C PRO A 413 14.75 -22.37 -25.84
N ALA A 414 14.89 -21.98 -27.10
CA ALA A 414 15.40 -22.89 -28.14
C ALA A 414 16.84 -23.32 -27.86
N LEU A 415 17.73 -22.40 -27.45
CA LEU A 415 19.10 -22.74 -27.05
C LEU A 415 19.12 -23.56 -25.74
N GLU A 416 18.26 -23.20 -24.78
CA GLU A 416 18.13 -23.93 -23.51
C GLU A 416 17.70 -25.39 -23.70
N SER A 417 16.77 -25.65 -24.62
CA SER A 417 16.32 -27.02 -24.96
C SER A 417 17.43 -27.85 -25.60
N GLU A 418 18.25 -27.25 -26.47
CA GLU A 418 19.42 -27.94 -27.05
C GLU A 418 20.46 -28.31 -25.98
N LEU A 419 20.68 -27.42 -25.00
CA LEU A 419 21.58 -27.67 -23.88
C LEU A 419 21.07 -28.79 -22.96
N GLU A 420 19.76 -28.84 -22.68
CA GLU A 420 19.15 -29.92 -21.90
C GLU A 420 19.35 -31.29 -22.56
N LYS A 421 19.07 -31.39 -23.87
CA LYS A 421 19.27 -32.63 -24.64
C LYS A 421 20.73 -33.09 -24.68
N ALA A 422 21.66 -32.18 -24.49
CA ALA A 422 23.09 -32.46 -24.46
C ALA A 422 23.62 -32.78 -23.04
N GLY A 423 22.75 -32.83 -22.03
CA GLY A 423 23.14 -33.09 -20.65
C GLY A 423 23.92 -31.94 -20.00
N ALA A 424 23.75 -30.71 -20.48
CA ALA A 424 24.38 -29.54 -19.88
C ALA A 424 23.85 -29.32 -18.45
N PRO A 425 24.69 -28.87 -17.49
CA PRO A 425 24.26 -28.57 -16.13
C PRO A 425 23.01 -27.68 -16.10
N HIS A 426 22.09 -27.99 -15.18
CA HIS A 426 20.84 -27.27 -15.05
C HIS A 426 21.06 -25.78 -14.72
N THR A 427 20.26 -24.91 -15.33
CA THR A 427 20.20 -23.48 -15.01
C THR A 427 18.76 -23.06 -14.73
N PRO A 428 18.50 -22.17 -13.75
CA PRO A 428 17.15 -21.72 -13.44
C PRO A 428 16.40 -21.21 -14.67
N GLY A 429 15.15 -21.66 -14.85
CA GLY A 429 14.32 -21.35 -16.02
C GLY A 429 14.20 -22.51 -17.03
N ARG A 430 15.08 -23.52 -16.95
CA ARG A 430 14.92 -24.79 -17.67
C ARG A 430 14.04 -25.75 -16.89
N PHE A 431 13.33 -26.64 -17.58
CA PHE A 431 12.63 -27.76 -16.95
C PHE A 431 13.53 -29.00 -17.04
N PRO A 432 13.75 -29.75 -15.94
CA PRO A 432 14.58 -30.95 -16.00
C PRO A 432 13.88 -32.03 -16.82
N GLU A 433 14.59 -32.58 -17.81
CA GLU A 433 14.12 -33.75 -18.55
C GLU A 433 14.79 -35.01 -17.98
N TRP A 434 14.00 -35.89 -17.37
CA TRP A 434 14.46 -37.18 -16.86
C TRP A 434 13.54 -38.30 -17.32
N HIS A 435 14.15 -39.34 -17.89
CA HIS A 435 13.47 -40.57 -18.25
C HIS A 435 14.08 -41.71 -17.44
N LYS A 436 13.22 -42.57 -16.87
CA LYS A 436 13.67 -43.78 -16.21
C LYS A 436 14.29 -44.70 -17.26
N GLU A 437 15.58 -44.99 -17.11
CA GLU A 437 16.31 -45.97 -17.93
C GLU A 437 15.80 -47.40 -17.74
#